data_AF-A0A2S4MAB6-F1
#
_entry.id   AF-A0A2S4MAB6-F1
#
_cell.length_a   1.000
_cell.length_b   1.000
_cell.length_c   1.000
_cell.angle_alpha   90.00
_cell.angle_beta   90.00
_cell.angle_gamma   90.00
#
_symmetry.space_group_name_H-M   'P 1'
#
loop_
_entity.id
_entity.type
_entity.pdbx_description
1 polymer ?
#
loop_
_entity_poly.entity_id
_entity_poly.type
_entity_poly.pdbx_seq_one_letter_code
_entity_poly.pdbx_strand_id
1 'polypeptide(L)'
;MEDISCTQKTLDAFLNLESDGHQIGIAIQAYLTRTNDDIVPLQARKSRMRICKGIYAEAKEHLVQGASMDRAAINSHFVRHVSTAIQAGSFVGIATHDAQLIDALTNWLQREQIDRSQFEFQMLLGVC
;
A
#
# COMPACT_ATOMS: atom_id res chain seq x y z
N MET A 1 0.63 -7.78 -7.48
CA MET A 1 -0.72 -7.86 -6.89
C MET A 1 -1.71 -7.63 -8.00
N GLU A 2 -2.43 -8.69 -8.33
CA GLU A 2 -3.44 -8.72 -9.40
C GLU A 2 -4.82 -8.43 -8.80
N ASP A 3 -5.88 -9.08 -9.27
CA ASP A 3 -7.21 -9.01 -8.68
C ASP A 3 -7.32 -9.85 -7.39
N ILE A 4 -8.46 -9.74 -6.71
CA ILE A 4 -8.68 -10.36 -5.40
C ILE A 4 -8.52 -11.88 -5.38
N SER A 5 -8.77 -12.56 -6.50
CA SER A 5 -8.65 -14.03 -6.57
C SER A 5 -7.20 -14.51 -6.43
N CYS A 6 -6.24 -13.62 -6.72
CA CYS A 6 -4.80 -13.88 -6.63
C CYS A 6 -4.19 -13.41 -5.29
N THR A 7 -4.88 -12.56 -4.53
CA THR A 7 -4.30 -11.88 -3.36
C THR A 7 -3.73 -12.84 -2.32
N GLN A 8 -4.51 -13.84 -1.89
CA GLN A 8 -4.05 -14.77 -0.84
C GLN A 8 -2.84 -15.59 -1.30
N LYS A 9 -2.92 -16.16 -2.51
CA LYS A 9 -1.83 -16.97 -3.09
C LYS A 9 -0.54 -16.15 -3.23
N THR A 10 -0.67 -14.87 -3.58
CA THR A 10 0.46 -13.94 -3.69
C THR A 10 1.08 -13.65 -2.33
N LEU A 11 0.26 -13.39 -1.30
CA LEU A 11 0.74 -13.16 0.08
C LEU A 11 1.46 -14.40 0.62
N ASP A 12 0.88 -15.59 0.45
CA ASP A 12 1.47 -16.85 0.93
C ASP A 12 2.82 -17.11 0.25
N ALA A 13 2.89 -16.96 -1.08
CA ALA A 13 4.13 -17.11 -1.83
C ALA A 13 5.20 -16.09 -1.40
N PHE A 14 4.79 -14.83 -1.21
CA PHE A 14 5.68 -13.77 -0.73
C PHE A 14 6.24 -14.09 0.65
N LEU A 15 5.40 -14.48 1.62
CA LEU A 15 5.82 -14.77 2.99
C LEU A 15 6.79 -15.95 3.06
N ASN A 16 6.60 -16.97 2.21
CA ASN A 16 7.52 -18.09 2.11
C ASN A 16 8.89 -17.62 1.59
N LEU A 17 8.91 -16.95 0.44
CA LEU A 17 10.17 -16.47 -0.16
C LEU A 17 10.90 -15.44 0.72
N GLU A 18 10.17 -14.55 1.39
CA GLU A 18 10.75 -13.61 2.34
C GLU A 18 11.36 -14.33 3.56
N SER A 19 10.69 -15.37 4.07
CA SER A 19 11.21 -16.19 5.17
C SER A 19 12.48 -16.96 4.79
N ASP A 20 12.62 -17.31 3.51
CA ASP A 20 13.83 -17.92 2.94
C ASP A 20 14.97 -16.90 2.71
N GLY A 21 14.76 -15.63 3.06
CA GLY A 21 15.78 -14.57 3.01
C GLY A 21 15.91 -13.88 1.65
N HIS A 22 14.97 -14.08 0.73
CA HIS A 22 14.98 -13.39 -0.56
C HIS A 22 14.72 -11.88 -0.40
N GLN A 23 15.50 -11.07 -1.12
CA GLN A 23 15.34 -9.61 -1.17
C GLN A 23 14.23 -9.21 -2.14
N ILE A 24 12.99 -9.39 -1.71
CA ILE A 24 11.78 -9.12 -2.49
C ILE A 24 10.85 -8.14 -1.77
N GLY A 25 9.86 -7.62 -2.50
CA GLY A 25 8.79 -6.79 -1.93
C GLY A 25 7.45 -7.14 -2.54
N ILE A 26 6.38 -6.67 -1.91
CA ILE A 26 5.00 -6.96 -2.33
C ILE A 26 4.20 -5.69 -2.58
N ALA A 27 3.30 -5.74 -3.56
CA ALA A 27 2.34 -4.66 -3.79
C ALA A 27 1.06 -4.91 -2.99
N ILE A 28 0.48 -3.86 -2.40
CA ILE A 28 -0.76 -3.91 -1.61
C ILE A 28 -1.71 -2.82 -2.11
N GLN A 29 -3.01 -3.11 -2.13
CA GLN A 29 -4.05 -2.26 -2.74
C GLN A 29 -4.98 -1.67 -1.66
N ALA A 30 -4.93 -0.35 -1.46
CA ALA A 30 -5.65 0.32 -0.38
C ALA A 30 -7.19 0.27 -0.48
N TYR A 31 -7.74 -0.02 -1.66
CA TYR A 31 -9.19 -0.08 -1.87
C TYR A 31 -9.88 -1.36 -1.36
N LEU A 32 -9.11 -2.40 -0.97
CA LEU A 32 -9.69 -3.67 -0.51
C LEU A 32 -9.91 -3.64 0.99
N THR A 33 -11.08 -4.07 1.45
CA THR A 33 -11.38 -4.17 2.88
C THR A 33 -10.42 -5.13 3.60
N ARG A 34 -10.06 -6.24 2.94
CA ARG A 34 -9.12 -7.25 3.48
C ARG A 34 -7.70 -6.72 3.73
N THR A 35 -7.29 -5.64 3.06
CA THR A 35 -5.96 -5.04 3.24
C THR A 35 -5.75 -4.52 4.66
N ASN A 36 -6.81 -4.20 5.39
CA ASN A 36 -6.72 -3.82 6.80
C ASN A 36 -6.09 -4.92 7.66
N ASP A 37 -6.35 -6.18 7.33
CA ASP A 37 -5.84 -7.34 8.06
C ASP A 37 -4.57 -7.86 7.40
N ASP A 38 -4.51 -7.93 6.07
CA ASP A 38 -3.36 -8.45 5.32
C ASP A 38 -2.07 -7.63 5.58
N ILE A 39 -2.18 -6.33 5.87
CA ILE A 39 -1.01 -5.46 6.08
C ILE A 39 -0.36 -5.66 7.46
N VAL A 40 -1.11 -6.13 8.46
CA VAL A 40 -0.62 -6.31 9.84
C VAL A 40 0.58 -7.27 9.93
N PRO A 41 0.53 -8.50 9.37
CA PRO A 41 1.68 -9.39 9.41
C PRO A 41 2.89 -8.84 8.62
N LEU A 42 2.65 -8.11 7.52
CA LEU A 42 3.73 -7.47 6.75
C LEU A 42 4.42 -6.38 7.56
N GLN A 43 3.66 -5.58 8.32
CA GLN A 43 4.18 -4.56 9.23
C GLN A 43 5.01 -5.18 10.36
N ALA A 44 4.52 -6.26 10.98
CA ALA A 44 5.25 -6.96 12.04
C ALA A 44 6.61 -7.49 11.56
N ARG A 45 6.70 -7.88 10.29
CA ARG A 45 7.91 -8.37 9.63
C ARG A 45 8.78 -7.26 9.02
N LYS A 46 8.29 -6.02 9.00
CA LYS A 46 8.90 -4.86 8.34
C LYS A 46 9.13 -5.09 6.84
N SER A 47 8.23 -5.85 6.22
CA SER A 47 8.30 -6.25 4.81
C SER A 47 8.37 -5.04 3.89
N ARG A 48 9.16 -5.13 2.80
CA ARG A 48 9.21 -4.08 1.78
C ARG A 48 7.91 -4.06 0.98
N MET A 49 7.21 -2.94 0.99
CA MET A 49 5.88 -2.81 0.38
C MET A 49 5.83 -1.73 -0.70
N ARG A 50 5.03 -1.95 -1.73
CA ARG A 50 4.53 -0.91 -2.64
C ARG A 50 3.03 -0.74 -2.40
N ILE A 51 2.58 0.45 -2.06
CA ILE A 51 1.17 0.70 -1.76
C ILE A 51 0.56 1.53 -2.89
N CYS A 52 -0.51 1.03 -3.50
CA CYS A 52 -1.29 1.70 -4.54
C CYS A 52 -2.78 1.78 -4.14
N LYS A 53 -3.60 2.55 -4.86
CA LYS A 53 -5.06 2.54 -4.62
C LYS A 53 -5.69 1.19 -4.96
N GLY A 54 -5.29 0.59 -6.09
CA GLY A 54 -5.98 -0.53 -6.73
C GLY A 54 -6.50 -0.13 -8.11
N ILE A 55 -6.56 -1.10 -9.03
CA ILE A 55 -6.85 -0.87 -10.46
C ILE A 55 -7.92 -1.79 -11.03
N TYR A 56 -8.22 -2.91 -10.39
CA TYR A 56 -9.17 -3.90 -10.91
C TYR A 56 -10.61 -3.53 -10.55
N ALA A 57 -11.55 -4.02 -11.35
CA ALA A 57 -12.99 -3.84 -11.12
C ALA A 57 -13.50 -4.94 -10.18
N GLU A 58 -13.36 -4.71 -8.88
CA GLU A 58 -13.76 -5.65 -7.83
C GLU A 58 -15.23 -5.49 -7.42
N ALA A 59 -15.83 -6.57 -6.93
CA ALA A 59 -17.17 -6.52 -6.35
C ALA A 59 -17.23 -5.60 -5.12
N LYS A 60 -18.37 -4.92 -4.94
CA LYS A 60 -18.55 -3.91 -3.86
C LYS A 60 -18.28 -4.47 -2.47
N GLU A 61 -18.58 -5.75 -2.22
CA GLU A 61 -18.32 -6.42 -0.94
C GLU A 61 -16.83 -6.51 -0.57
N HIS A 62 -15.94 -6.42 -1.56
CA HIS A 62 -14.50 -6.45 -1.35
C HIS A 62 -13.89 -5.06 -1.15
N LEU A 63 -14.64 -4.01 -1.49
CA LEU A 63 -14.16 -2.64 -1.48
C LEU A 63 -14.43 -1.96 -0.14
N VAL A 64 -13.52 -1.05 0.24
CA VAL A 64 -13.75 -0.15 1.37
C VAL A 64 -14.98 0.73 1.12
N GLN A 65 -15.64 1.16 2.21
CA GLN A 65 -16.91 1.87 2.11
C GLN A 65 -16.80 3.12 1.21
N GLY A 66 -17.69 3.23 0.24
CA GLY A 66 -17.76 4.36 -0.69
C GLY A 66 -16.86 4.23 -1.93
N ALA A 67 -15.87 3.34 -1.93
CA ALA A 67 -14.92 3.21 -3.05
C ALA A 67 -15.55 2.77 -4.38
N SER A 68 -16.71 2.11 -4.34
CA SER A 68 -17.47 1.76 -5.54
C SER A 68 -18.14 2.97 -6.24
N MET A 69 -18.29 4.09 -5.54
CA MET A 69 -18.96 5.29 -6.04
C MET A 69 -17.99 6.46 -6.22
N ASP A 70 -17.02 6.58 -5.30
CA ASP A 70 -16.06 7.68 -5.27
C ASP A 70 -14.67 7.16 -4.94
N ARG A 71 -13.71 7.38 -5.84
CA ARG A 71 -12.31 6.98 -5.64
C ARG A 71 -11.64 7.75 -4.49
N ALA A 72 -12.14 8.93 -4.12
CA ALA A 72 -11.61 9.68 -2.99
C ALA A 72 -11.87 8.96 -1.65
N ALA A 73 -12.88 8.08 -1.57
CA ALA A 73 -13.12 7.25 -0.38
C ALA A 73 -11.93 6.31 -0.05
N ILE A 74 -11.08 6.01 -1.02
CA ILE A 74 -9.87 5.18 -0.84
C ILE A 74 -8.74 6.00 -0.17
N ASN A 75 -8.77 7.34 -0.25
CA ASN A 75 -7.64 8.18 0.14
C ASN A 75 -7.27 8.04 1.62
N SER A 76 -8.26 7.96 2.52
CA SER A 76 -8.02 7.78 3.95
C SER A 76 -7.35 6.43 4.25
N HIS A 77 -7.79 5.37 3.57
CA HIS A 77 -7.19 4.04 3.67
C HIS A 77 -5.76 4.05 3.13
N PHE A 78 -5.53 4.68 1.97
CA PHE A 78 -4.20 4.80 1.37
C PHE A 78 -3.21 5.49 2.32
N VAL A 79 -3.58 6.67 2.85
CA VAL A 79 -2.74 7.42 3.81
C VAL A 79 -2.46 6.57 5.05
N ARG A 80 -3.49 5.93 5.61
CA ARG A 80 -3.34 5.07 6.80
C ARG A 80 -2.38 3.91 6.55
N HIS A 81 -2.52 3.21 5.43
CA HIS A 81 -1.67 2.07 5.12
C HIS A 81 -0.21 2.48 4.91
N VAL A 82 0.04 3.60 4.21
CA VAL A 82 1.38 4.16 4.06
C VAL A 82 1.97 4.57 5.42
N SER A 83 1.24 5.37 6.19
CA SER A 83 1.75 5.92 7.44
C SER A 83 2.06 4.82 8.46
N THR A 84 1.16 3.86 8.64
CA THR A 84 1.34 2.76 9.60
C THR A 84 2.45 1.79 9.17
N ALA A 85 2.60 1.53 7.88
CA ALA A 85 3.70 0.69 7.39
C ALA A 85 5.07 1.32 7.63
N ILE A 86 5.21 2.62 7.35
CA ILE A 86 6.44 3.37 7.62
C ILE A 86 6.72 3.43 9.12
N GLN A 87 5.71 3.73 9.95
CA GLN A 87 5.85 3.76 11.41
C GLN A 87 6.26 2.41 12.00
N ALA A 88 5.81 1.29 11.41
CA ALA A 88 6.24 -0.04 11.79
C ALA A 88 7.71 -0.35 11.41
N GLY A 89 8.34 0.53 10.61
CA GLY A 89 9.72 0.40 10.15
C GLY A 89 9.86 -0.28 8.78
N SER A 90 8.76 -0.46 8.04
CA SER A 90 8.80 -1.00 6.68
C SER A 90 9.30 0.04 5.68
N PHE A 91 10.01 -0.38 4.64
CA PHE A 91 10.18 0.47 3.46
C PHE A 91 8.88 0.52 2.65
N VAL A 92 8.46 1.72 2.22
CA VAL A 92 7.23 1.90 1.43
C VAL A 92 7.47 2.67 0.13
N GLY A 93 7.21 2.00 -1.00
CA GLY A 93 6.98 2.65 -2.29
C GLY A 93 5.56 3.20 -2.37
N ILE A 94 5.43 4.52 -2.30
CA ILE A 94 4.16 5.26 -2.34
C ILE A 94 3.76 5.44 -3.81
N ALA A 95 2.91 4.54 -4.34
CA ALA A 95 2.57 4.50 -5.76
C ALA A 95 1.26 5.26 -6.05
N THR A 96 1.38 6.55 -6.34
CA THR A 96 0.25 7.43 -6.65
C THR A 96 0.66 8.63 -7.50
N HIS A 97 -0.27 9.12 -8.32
CA HIS A 97 -0.20 10.40 -9.04
C HIS A 97 -1.11 11.47 -8.42
N ASP A 98 -1.87 11.11 -7.39
CA ASP A 98 -2.81 12.01 -6.74
C ASP A 98 -2.07 13.09 -5.94
N ALA A 99 -2.05 14.32 -6.46
CA ALA A 99 -1.34 15.45 -5.86
C ALA A 99 -1.77 15.72 -4.40
N GLN A 100 -3.05 15.54 -4.07
CA GLN A 100 -3.53 15.76 -2.70
C GLN A 100 -2.95 14.71 -1.74
N LEU A 101 -2.84 13.46 -2.19
CA LEU A 101 -2.20 12.40 -1.40
C LEU A 101 -0.70 12.63 -1.26
N ILE A 102 -0.04 13.09 -2.32
CA ILE A 102 1.38 13.43 -2.29
C ILE A 102 1.63 14.53 -1.26
N ASP A 103 0.89 15.64 -1.35
CA ASP A 103 1.02 16.78 -0.42
C ASP A 103 0.74 16.36 1.03
N ALA A 104 -0.34 15.59 1.25
CA ALA A 104 -0.71 15.11 2.58
C ALA A 104 0.38 14.22 3.19
N LEU A 105 0.92 13.28 2.40
CA LEU A 105 1.98 12.38 2.86
C LEU A 105 3.31 13.10 3.02
N THR A 106 3.68 14.04 2.14
CA THR A 106 4.89 14.85 2.29
C THR A 106 4.86 15.67 3.57
N ASN A 107 3.74 16.33 3.87
CA ASN A 107 3.57 17.07 5.12
C ASN A 107 3.67 16.16 6.35
N TRP A 108 3.05 14.98 6.29
CA TRP A 108 3.13 14.00 7.35
C TRP A 108 4.58 13.48 7.55
N LEU A 109 5.25 13.06 6.48
CA LEU A 109 6.64 12.56 6.49
C LEU A 109 7.61 13.59 7.10
N GLN A 110 7.46 14.87 6.74
CA GLN A 110 8.27 15.95 7.30
C GLN A 110 8.00 16.17 8.78
N ARG A 111 6.71 16.20 9.18
CA ARG A 111 6.31 16.42 10.57
C ARG A 111 6.81 15.31 11.49
N GLU A 112 6.69 14.05 11.05
CA GLU A 112 7.14 12.89 11.81
C GLU A 112 8.65 12.62 11.66
N GLN A 113 9.38 13.47 10.91
CA GLN A 113 10.81 13.36 10.66
C GLN A 113 11.24 11.98 10.12
N ILE A 114 10.45 11.42 9.21
CA ILE A 114 10.73 10.11 8.60
C ILE A 114 11.99 10.18 7.73
N ASP A 115 12.88 9.20 7.89
CA ASP A 115 14.09 9.11 7.10
C ASP A 115 13.76 8.81 5.63
N ARG A 116 14.40 9.54 4.71
CA ARG A 116 14.16 9.40 3.26
C ARG A 116 14.55 8.02 2.72
N SER A 117 15.34 7.23 3.43
CA SER A 117 15.65 5.84 3.08
C SER A 117 14.47 4.90 3.33
N GLN A 118 13.43 5.30 4.07
CA GLN A 118 12.28 4.45 4.38
C GLN A 118 11.15 4.53 3.36
N PHE A 119 11.22 5.43 2.38
CA PHE A 119 10.15 5.59 1.40
C PHE A 119 10.65 6.12 0.06
N GLU A 120 9.84 5.91 -0.98
CA GLU A 120 9.99 6.59 -2.26
C GLU A 120 8.62 6.84 -2.87
N PHE A 121 8.47 7.91 -3.65
CA PHE A 121 7.29 8.10 -4.48
C PHE A 121 7.48 7.40 -5.82
N GLN A 122 6.48 6.64 -6.26
CA GLN A 122 6.53 5.87 -7.49
C GLN A 122 5.41 6.30 -8.44
N MET A 123 5.79 6.66 -9.66
CA MET A 123 4.88 7.09 -10.72
C MET A 123 5.06 6.20 -11.96
N LEU A 124 4.02 6.09 -12.77
CA LEU A 124 4.11 5.51 -14.11
C LEU A 124 4.82 6.50 -15.04
N LEU A 125 5.69 5.98 -15.91
CA LEU A 125 6.39 6.78 -16.90
C LEU A 125 5.41 7.52 -17.81
N GLY A 126 5.56 8.84 -17.91
CA GLY A 126 4.73 9.69 -18.77
C GLY A 126 3.39 10.13 -18.19
N VAL A 127 3.15 9.88 -16.90
CA VAL A 127 1.93 10.33 -16.19
C VAL A 127 2.34 11.17 -14.98
N CYS A 128 1.83 12.41 -14.92
CA CYS A 128 1.97 13.33 -13.79
C CYS A 128 0.58 13.73 -13.28
#